data_AF-G9YPM4-F1
#
_entry.id   AF-G9YPM4-F1
#
_cell.length_a   1.000
_cell.length_b   1.000
_cell.length_c   1.000
_cell.angle_alpha   90.00
_cell.angle_beta   90.00
_cell.angle_gamma   90.00
#
_symmetry.space_group_name_H-M   'P 1'
#
loop_
_entity.id
_entity.type
_entity.pdbx_description
1 polymer ?
#
loop_
_entity_poly.entity_id
_entity_poly.type
_entity_poly.pdbx_seq_one_letter_code
_entity_poly.pdbx_strand_id
1 'polypeptide(L)'
;MGLFGKKKKGTPPPCCGRTPETAVRVGADKTAASVKVLGSGCARCSALEAAVRAALAELGVDAAIEHVTDFMQIAAYGVMTTPALVVGGRVVSCGRVPGQAELREMLREALEKETLEQGPAV
;
A
#
# COMPACT_ATOMS: atom_id res chain seq x y z
N MET A 1 29.80 37.15 -51.29
CA MET A 1 30.73 36.98 -50.16
C MET A 1 29.91 36.69 -48.89
N GLY A 2 30.11 35.53 -48.25
CA GLY A 2 29.63 35.14 -46.89
C GLY A 2 28.11 35.02 -46.66
N LEU A 3 27.55 34.14 -45.84
CA LEU A 3 28.09 33.20 -44.86
C LEU A 3 27.00 32.15 -44.53
N PHE A 4 27.22 30.89 -44.90
CA PHE A 4 26.97 29.68 -44.10
C PHE A 4 25.64 29.51 -43.31
N GLY A 5 24.60 28.99 -43.97
CA GLY A 5 23.49 28.24 -43.34
C GLY A 5 23.51 26.76 -43.77
N LYS A 6 24.33 25.96 -43.10
CA LYS A 6 24.64 24.54 -43.35
C LYS A 6 23.45 23.60 -42.99
N LYS A 7 23.16 22.63 -43.89
CA LYS A 7 23.12 21.16 -43.63
C LYS A 7 21.91 20.65 -42.77
N LYS A 8 21.14 19.59 -43.05
CA LYS A 8 21.22 18.38 -43.90
C LYS A 8 19.82 17.72 -43.88
N LYS A 9 19.19 17.47 -45.04
CA LYS A 9 18.84 16.16 -45.63
C LYS A 9 18.50 14.98 -44.69
N GLY A 10 17.33 14.37 -44.94
CA GLY A 10 17.20 12.91 -45.12
C GLY A 10 16.20 12.18 -44.21
N THR A 11 14.97 11.99 -44.69
CA THR A 11 13.99 10.92 -44.40
C THR A 11 14.68 9.52 -44.40
N PRO A 12 14.33 8.49 -43.56
CA PRO A 12 13.00 7.85 -43.44
C PRO A 12 12.63 7.22 -42.05
N PRO A 13 11.43 6.61 -41.86
CA PRO A 13 11.17 5.63 -40.77
C PRO A 13 11.84 4.27 -41.15
N PRO A 14 11.87 3.17 -40.34
CA PRO A 14 11.00 2.76 -39.23
C PRO A 14 11.75 2.08 -38.03
N CYS A 15 11.01 1.51 -37.08
CA CYS A 15 11.33 0.37 -36.18
C CYS A 15 12.72 0.21 -35.50
N CYS A 16 12.67 -0.06 -34.19
CA CYS A 16 13.72 -0.57 -33.27
C CYS A 16 14.61 0.44 -32.51
N GLY A 17 14.13 0.83 -31.31
CA GLY A 17 14.82 0.68 -30.02
C GLY A 17 16.01 1.58 -29.66
N ARG A 18 15.82 2.48 -28.66
CA ARG A 18 16.68 2.65 -27.46
C ARG A 18 16.10 3.72 -26.50
N THR A 19 15.83 3.33 -25.26
CA THR A 19 15.42 4.14 -24.09
C THR A 19 16.56 5.02 -23.55
N PRO A 20 16.25 6.02 -22.70
CA PRO A 20 16.46 5.79 -21.26
C PRO A 20 15.37 6.39 -20.33
N GLU A 21 14.85 5.52 -19.44
CA GLU A 21 14.60 5.72 -18.00
C GLU A 21 13.70 6.88 -17.50
N THR A 22 12.40 6.58 -17.42
CA THR A 22 11.69 6.78 -16.16
C THR A 22 11.07 5.44 -15.77
N ALA A 23 11.87 4.63 -15.07
CA ALA A 23 11.35 3.67 -14.11
C ALA A 23 10.49 4.49 -13.12
N VAL A 24 9.22 4.20 -12.92
CA VAL A 24 8.69 3.04 -12.18
C VAL A 24 7.33 2.71 -12.82
N ARG A 25 7.21 1.62 -13.57
CA ARG A 25 6.77 0.30 -13.11
C ARG A 25 5.43 0.30 -12.34
N VAL A 26 4.42 -0.22 -13.06
CA VAL A 26 3.30 -1.04 -12.58
C VAL A 26 2.07 -0.31 -11.99
N GLY A 27 0.95 -0.47 -12.70
CA GLY A 27 -0.36 -0.75 -12.10
C GLY A 27 -1.17 0.44 -11.61
N ALA A 28 -1.97 1.03 -12.49
CA ALA A 28 -3.11 1.87 -12.12
C ALA A 28 -4.38 1.03 -11.82
N ASP A 29 -4.21 -0.15 -11.21
CA ASP A 29 -5.26 -0.84 -10.48
C ASP A 29 -4.72 -1.03 -9.05
N LYS A 30 -4.78 0.06 -8.28
CA LYS A 30 -4.31 0.11 -6.91
C LYS A 30 -5.35 -0.64 -6.08
N THR A 31 -5.16 -1.95 -5.90
CA THR A 31 -5.77 -2.69 -4.77
C THR A 31 -5.14 -2.14 -3.50
N ALA A 32 -5.60 -0.95 -3.10
CA ALA A 32 -5.15 -0.23 -1.92
C ALA A 32 -5.76 -0.91 -0.72
N ALA A 33 -5.15 -2.03 -0.32
CA ALA A 33 -5.44 -2.70 0.94
C ALA A 33 -5.49 -1.63 2.03
N SER A 34 -6.69 -1.41 2.56
CA SER A 34 -6.95 -0.28 3.43
C SER A 34 -6.53 -0.65 4.84
N VAL A 35 -5.28 -0.33 5.20
CA VAL A 35 -4.72 -0.67 6.51
C VAL A 35 -4.99 0.47 7.48
N LYS A 36 -5.70 0.17 8.57
CA LYS A 36 -6.00 1.15 9.62
C LYS A 36 -5.48 0.67 10.96
N VAL A 37 -4.82 1.55 11.70
CA VAL A 37 -4.40 1.32 13.08
C VAL A 37 -5.36 2.08 13.98
N LEU A 38 -6.16 1.34 14.73
CA LEU A 38 -7.12 1.86 15.69
C LEU A 38 -6.44 2.00 17.04
N GLY A 39 -6.30 3.22 17.54
CA GLY A 39 -5.67 3.45 18.84
C GLY A 39 -5.67 4.90 19.29
N SER A 40 -5.63 5.10 20.60
CA SER A 40 -5.58 6.43 21.23
C SER A 40 -4.19 7.10 21.15
N GLY A 41 -3.31 6.66 20.25
CA GLY A 41 -1.99 7.27 20.05
C GLY A 41 -0.90 6.91 21.08
N CYS A 42 -1.03 5.80 21.82
CA CYS A 42 0.02 5.37 22.75
C CYS A 42 1.27 4.83 22.03
N ALA A 43 2.42 4.74 22.72
CA ALA A 43 3.69 4.24 22.16
C ALA A 43 3.59 2.86 21.47
N ARG A 44 2.69 1.98 21.94
CA ARG A 44 2.42 0.67 21.32
C ARG A 44 1.76 0.80 19.95
N CYS A 45 0.91 1.82 19.74
CA CYS A 45 0.23 2.05 18.46
C CYS A 45 1.23 2.47 17.39
N SER A 46 2.15 3.39 17.73
CA SER A 46 3.22 3.82 16.82
C SER A 46 4.20 2.68 16.49
N ALA A 47 4.52 1.82 17.48
CA ALA A 47 5.35 0.64 17.23
C ALA A 47 4.66 -0.36 16.28
N LEU A 48 3.36 -0.58 16.46
CA LEU A 48 2.55 -1.42 15.57
C LEU A 48 2.52 -0.84 14.14
N GLU A 49 2.27 0.46 14.00
CA GLU A 49 2.25 1.16 12.71
C GLU A 49 3.59 1.01 11.96
N ALA A 50 4.71 1.22 12.64
CA ALA A 50 6.04 1.06 12.06
C ALA A 50 6.31 -0.40 11.64
N ALA A 51 5.91 -1.37 12.46
CA ALA A 51 6.07 -2.79 12.16
C ALA A 51 5.22 -3.23 10.96
N VAL A 52 3.97 -2.75 10.89
CA VAL A 52 3.05 -2.95 9.76
C VAL A 52 3.65 -2.36 8.49
N ARG A 53 4.17 -1.12 8.54
CA ARG A 53 4.81 -0.47 7.40
C ARG A 53 6.00 -1.26 6.88
N ALA A 54 6.84 -1.77 7.78
CA ALA A 54 7.96 -2.63 7.39
C ALA A 54 7.48 -3.94 6.75
N ALA A 55 6.44 -4.58 7.31
CA ALA A 55 5.88 -5.81 6.76
C ALA A 55 5.26 -5.60 5.36
N LEU A 56 4.57 -4.49 5.14
CA LEU A 56 4.01 -4.10 3.84
C LEU A 56 5.11 -3.89 2.79
N ALA A 57 6.18 -3.19 3.16
CA ALA A 57 7.33 -2.97 2.29
C ALA A 57 8.02 -4.29 1.89
N GLU A 58 8.15 -5.22 2.83
CA GLU A 58 8.70 -6.56 2.58
C GLU A 58 7.81 -7.41 1.67
N LEU A 59 6.49 -7.25 1.77
CA LEU A 59 5.51 -7.91 0.92
C LEU A 59 5.37 -7.24 -0.46
N GLY A 60 5.97 -6.05 -0.65
CA GLY A 60 5.84 -5.27 -1.89
C GLY A 60 4.43 -4.70 -2.09
N VAL A 61 3.67 -4.54 -1.01
CA VAL A 61 2.29 -4.01 -1.03
C VAL A 61 2.32 -2.54 -0.64
N ASP A 62 1.88 -1.67 -1.55
CA ASP A 62 1.75 -0.24 -1.29
C ASP A 62 0.36 0.05 -0.70
N ALA A 63 0.25 -0.07 0.62
CA ALA A 63 -0.98 0.20 1.37
C ALA A 63 -0.86 1.50 2.17
N ALA A 64 -1.93 2.30 2.15
CA ALA A 64 -2.05 3.46 3.02
C ALA A 64 -2.32 3.00 4.45
N ILE A 65 -1.52 3.48 5.41
CA ILE A 65 -1.72 3.23 6.84
C ILE A 65 -2.41 4.45 7.44
N GLU A 66 -3.66 4.29 7.86
CA GLU A 66 -4.45 5.34 8.49
C GLU A 66 -4.51 5.11 10.00
N HIS A 67 -4.10 6.10 10.79
CA HIS A 67 -4.22 6.03 12.24
C HIS A 67 -5.57 6.62 12.66
N VAL A 68 -6.48 5.75 13.09
CA VAL A 68 -7.80 6.15 13.55
C VAL A 68 -7.77 6.30 15.06
N THR A 69 -7.84 7.55 15.50
CA THR A 69 -7.94 7.92 16.92
C THR A 69 -9.38 8.23 17.35
N ASP A 70 -10.31 8.26 16.40
CA ASP A 70 -11.71 8.56 16.65
C ASP A 70 -12.40 7.38 17.35
N PHE A 71 -12.85 7.61 18.58
CA PHE A 71 -13.49 6.59 19.40
C PHE A 71 -14.78 6.03 18.78
N MET A 72 -15.55 6.84 18.05
CA MET A 72 -16.78 6.36 17.42
C MET A 72 -16.47 5.38 16.29
N GLN A 73 -15.46 5.66 15.47
CA GLN A 73 -14.99 4.72 14.45
C GLN A 73 -14.46 3.43 15.09
N ILE A 74 -13.65 3.52 16.14
CA ILE A 74 -13.11 2.34 16.84
C ILE A 74 -14.25 1.45 17.38
N ALA A 75 -15.26 2.07 18.01
CA ALA A 75 -16.43 1.36 18.53
C ALA A 75 -17.28 0.75 17.39
N ALA A 76 -17.39 1.41 16.23
CA ALA A 76 -18.07 0.87 15.06
C ALA A 76 -17.41 -0.40 14.52
N TYR A 77 -16.09 -0.54 14.65
CA TYR A 77 -15.37 -1.77 14.35
C TYR A 77 -15.51 -2.85 15.45
N GLY A 78 -16.23 -2.58 16.55
CA GLY A 78 -16.42 -3.52 17.65
C GLY A 78 -15.17 -3.75 18.51
N VAL A 79 -14.16 -2.88 18.41
CA VAL A 79 -12.91 -3.00 19.16
C VAL A 79 -13.10 -2.41 20.56
N MET A 80 -13.15 -3.27 21.57
CA MET A 80 -13.18 -2.86 22.99
C MET A 80 -11.77 -2.61 23.55
N THR A 81 -10.75 -3.20 22.94
CA THR A 81 -9.36 -3.16 23.43
C THR A 81 -8.42 -2.67 22.33
N THR A 82 -7.92 -1.44 22.48
CA THR A 82 -6.89 -0.86 21.61
C THR A 82 -5.49 -1.14 22.15
N PRO A 83 -4.44 -1.27 21.31
CA PRO A 83 -4.43 -1.02 19.87
C PRO A 83 -5.04 -2.17 19.05
N ALA A 84 -5.67 -1.84 17.92
CA ALA A 84 -6.17 -2.81 16.96
C ALA A 84 -5.68 -2.50 15.55
N LEU A 85 -5.50 -3.55 14.75
CA LEU A 85 -5.10 -3.48 13.36
C LEU A 85 -6.28 -3.93 12.48
N VAL A 86 -6.59 -3.12 11.50
CA VAL A 86 -7.62 -3.36 10.49
C VAL A 86 -6.93 -3.44 9.14
N VAL A 87 -7.29 -4.42 8.33
CA VAL A 87 -6.85 -4.55 6.94
C VAL A 87 -8.11 -4.80 6.11
N GLY A 88 -8.35 -3.98 5.09
CA GLY A 88 -9.53 -4.14 4.23
C GLY A 88 -10.86 -3.91 4.92
N GLY A 89 -10.88 -3.09 5.98
CA GLY A 89 -12.08 -2.88 6.79
C GLY A 89 -12.39 -4.00 7.78
N ARG A 90 -11.55 -5.03 7.86
CA ARG A 90 -11.68 -6.13 8.83
C ARG A 90 -10.62 -6.05 9.93
N VAL A 91 -11.03 -6.22 11.18
CA VAL A 91 -10.11 -6.29 12.32
C VAL A 91 -9.36 -7.61 12.27
N VAL A 92 -8.03 -7.53 12.12
CA VAL A 92 -7.15 -8.71 12.10
C VAL A 92 -6.52 -8.96 13.47
N SER A 93 -6.31 -7.92 14.27
CA SER A 93 -5.70 -8.01 15.60
C SER A 93 -6.29 -6.97 16.54
N CYS A 94 -6.45 -7.31 17.82
CA CYS A 94 -6.90 -6.38 18.85
C CYS A 94 -6.20 -6.65 20.19
N GLY A 95 -5.84 -5.59 20.91
CA GLY A 95 -5.31 -5.64 22.28
C GLY A 95 -3.86 -6.08 22.43
N ARG A 96 -3.15 -6.41 21.35
CA ARG A 96 -1.72 -6.79 21.37
C ARG A 96 -1.00 -6.27 20.13
N VAL A 97 0.30 -6.04 20.27
CA VAL A 97 1.23 -5.79 19.15
C VAL A 97 1.81 -7.15 18.71
N PRO A 98 1.45 -7.68 17.53
CA PRO A 98 2.04 -8.91 17.03
C PRO A 98 3.52 -8.72 16.70
N GLY A 99 4.28 -9.81 16.69
CA GLY A 99 5.65 -9.79 16.20
C GLY A 99 5.72 -9.55 14.70
N GLN A 100 6.90 -9.23 14.17
CA GLN A 100 7.04 -8.93 12.74
C GLN A 100 6.70 -10.14 11.84
N ALA A 101 7.01 -11.36 12.28
CA ALA A 101 6.67 -12.59 11.55
C ALA A 101 5.14 -12.81 11.49
N GLU A 102 4.46 -12.69 12.63
CA GLU A 102 3.00 -12.77 12.74
C GLU A 102 2.33 -11.71 11.86
N LEU A 103 2.81 -10.45 11.90
CA LEU A 103 2.29 -9.37 11.06
C LEU A 103 2.34 -9.72 9.58
N ARG A 104 3.43 -10.32 9.09
CA ARG A 104 3.54 -10.74 7.68
C ARG A 104 2.50 -11.80 7.32
N GLU A 105 2.30 -12.78 8.19
CA GLU A 105 1.31 -13.85 7.98
C GLU A 105 -0.11 -13.30 8.01
N MET A 106 -0.44 -12.50 9.02
CA MET A 106 -1.74 -11.84 9.17
C MET A 106 -2.05 -10.92 7.98
N LEU A 107 -1.07 -10.14 7.50
CA LEU A 107 -1.24 -9.30 6.33
C LEU A 107 -1.47 -10.14 5.07
N ARG A 108 -0.71 -11.22 4.86
CA ARG A 108 -0.94 -12.14 3.73
C ARG A 108 -2.34 -12.73 3.77
N GLU A 109 -2.75 -13.31 4.90
CA GLU A 109 -4.09 -13.87 5.07
C GLU A 109 -5.18 -12.82 4.86
N ALA A 110 -4.98 -11.61 5.38
CA ALA A 110 -5.98 -10.54 5.25
C ALA A 110 -6.12 -10.05 3.81
N LEU A 111 -5.01 -9.90 3.08
CA LEU A 111 -5.02 -9.55 1.66
C LEU A 111 -5.67 -10.64 0.79
N GLU A 112 -5.44 -11.91 1.13
CA GLU A 112 -6.05 -13.04 0.44
C GLU A 112 -7.56 -13.12 0.72
N LYS A 113 -8.00 -12.84 1.96
CA LYS A 113 -9.41 -12.78 2.34
C LYS A 113 -10.14 -11.56 1.76
N GLU A 114 -9.48 -10.41 1.66
CA GLU A 114 -10.01 -9.22 0.97
C GLU A 114 -10.39 -9.57 -0.48
N THR A 115 -9.54 -10.34 -1.17
CA THR A 115 -9.80 -10.80 -2.55
C THR A 115 -10.97 -11.78 -2.65
N LEU A 116 -11.24 -12.55 -1.58
CA LEU A 116 -12.30 -13.59 -1.57
C LEU A 116 -13.67 -13.04 -1.16
N GLU A 117 -13.72 -12.07 -0.24
CA GLU A 117 -14.98 -11.43 0.20
C GLU A 117 -15.47 -10.38 -0.80
N GLN A 118 -14.62 -9.89 -1.69
CA GLN A 118 -14.99 -9.12 -2.89
C GLN A 118 -15.39 -10.02 -4.08
N GLY A 119 -16.13 -11.10 -3.81
CA GLY A 119 -16.87 -11.85 -4.84
C GLY A 119 -17.98 -11.00 -5.44
N PRO A 120 -18.39 -11.23 -6.70
CA PRO A 120 -19.12 -10.25 -7.50
C PRO A 120 -20.41 -9.84 -6.82
N ALA A 121 -20.65 -8.53 -6.80
CA ALA A 121 -21.96 -7.96 -6.52
C ALA A 121 -23.02 -8.74 -7.33
N VAL A 122 -23.91 -9.44 -6.64
CA VAL A 122 -25.15 -9.99 -7.20
C VAL A 122 -26.24 -8.93 -7.21
#